data_AF-A0A6P3YAY7-F1
#
_entry.id   AF-A0A6P3YAY7-F1
#
_cell.length_a   1.000
_cell.length_b   1.000
_cell.length_c   1.000
_cell.angle_alpha   90.00
_cell.angle_beta   90.00
_cell.angle_gamma   90.00
#
_symmetry.space_group_name_H-M   'P 1'
#
loop_
_entity.id
_entity.type
_entity.pdbx_description
1 polymer ?
#
loop_
_entity_poly.entity_id
_entity_poly.type
_entity_poly.pdbx_seq_one_letter_code
_entity_poly.pdbx_strand_id
1 'polypeptide(L)'
;MMDKYYPITKFWGFHICLVTIRHPDDLEVILNNTKHIEKSIIYNIFIPWLNTGLLTSRDAKWHSRRKILTSAFHFNVLRKYVDVLIVERQLMTKTLKDVGGTIEKNVFTFASEHTLNAIYGKL
;
A
#
# COMPACT_ATOMS: atom_id res chain seq x y z
N MET A 1 25.71 2.46 -8.39
CA MET A 1 25.97 3.79 -7.79
C MET A 1 25.35 3.95 -6.38
N MET A 2 24.68 2.92 -5.82
CA MET A 2 24.09 2.95 -4.47
C MET A 2 24.90 2.22 -3.40
N ASP A 3 25.96 1.49 -3.76
CA ASP A 3 26.73 0.65 -2.81
C ASP A 3 27.81 1.40 -2.03
N LYS A 4 27.88 2.74 -2.14
CA LYS A 4 28.99 3.54 -1.59
C LYS A 4 28.64 4.31 -0.31
N TYR A 5 27.37 4.30 0.11
CA TYR A 5 26.94 4.94 1.36
C TYR A 5 26.48 3.89 2.36
N TYR A 6 27.01 4.00 3.58
CA TYR A 6 26.53 3.29 4.77
C TYR A 6 24.98 3.27 4.75
N PRO A 7 24.33 2.11 4.93
CA PRO A 7 22.94 1.94 4.54
C PRO A 7 21.92 2.66 5.43
N ILE A 8 22.41 3.40 6.43
CA ILE A 8 21.65 4.22 7.36
C ILE A 8 22.09 5.67 7.20
N THR A 9 21.23 6.51 6.64
CA THR A 9 21.47 7.95 6.54
C THR A 9 20.55 8.70 7.49
N LYS A 10 21.08 9.77 8.10
CA LYS A 10 20.32 10.64 9.00
C LYS A 10 20.20 12.02 8.38
N PHE A 11 19.00 12.56 8.35
CA PHE A 11 18.70 13.91 7.91
C PHE A 11 18.11 14.69 9.08
N TRP A 12 18.73 15.81 9.42
CA TRP A 12 18.21 16.74 10.42
C TRP A 12 17.63 17.96 9.71
N GLY A 13 16.37 18.27 9.97
CA GLY A 13 15.70 19.45 9.47
C GLY A 13 14.89 20.13 10.57
N PHE A 14 15.15 21.42 10.82
CA PHE A 14 14.61 22.16 11.96
C PHE A 14 14.78 21.41 13.29
N HIS A 15 13.69 20.82 13.81
CA HIS A 15 13.62 20.08 15.07
C HIS A 15 13.29 18.59 14.87
N ILE A 16 13.36 18.10 13.63
CA ILE A 16 13.00 16.73 13.25
C ILE A 16 14.24 16.00 12.74
N CYS A 17 14.51 14.83 13.29
CA CYS A 17 15.50 13.88 12.80
C CYS A 17 14.80 12.76 12.03
N LEU A 18 15.12 12.62 10.74
CA LEU A 18 14.66 11.54 9.88
C LEU A 18 15.80 10.56 9.65
N VAL A 19 15.56 9.28 9.94
CA VAL A 19 16.52 8.20 9.66
C VAL A 19 16.00 7.37 8.51
N THR A 20 16.79 7.24 7.44
CA THR A 20 16.48 6.39 6.29
C THR A 20 17.36 5.16 6.35
N ILE A 21 16.73 3.99 6.29
CA ILE A 21 17.40 2.68 6.35
C ILE A 21 17.12 1.98 5.03
N ARG A 22 18.17 1.50 4.37
CA ARG A 22 18.08 0.90 3.03
C ARG A 22 18.69 -0.50 2.96
N HIS A 23 19.41 -0.95 3.99
CA HIS A 23 19.93 -2.32 4.00
C HIS A 23 18.78 -3.31 4.20
N PRO A 24 18.69 -4.40 3.44
CA PRO A 24 17.67 -5.42 3.65
C PRO A 24 17.74 -6.02 5.06
N ASP A 25 18.94 -6.36 5.55
CA ASP A 25 19.09 -6.99 6.88
C ASP A 25 18.61 -6.05 8.02
N ASP A 26 18.91 -4.75 7.93
CA ASP A 26 18.45 -3.76 8.91
C ASP A 26 16.93 -3.54 8.82
N LEU A 27 16.39 -3.52 7.59
CA LEU A 27 14.95 -3.42 7.36
C LEU A 27 14.22 -4.63 7.92
N GLU A 28 14.76 -5.83 7.75
CA GLU A 28 14.17 -7.06 8.29
C GLU A 28 14.07 -7.00 9.81
N VAL A 29 15.16 -6.62 10.50
CA VAL A 29 15.18 -6.49 11.97
C VAL A 29 14.12 -5.50 12.45
N ILE A 30 13.96 -4.37 11.76
CA ILE A 30 13.02 -3.31 12.16
C ILE A 30 11.57 -3.68 11.83
N LEU A 31 11.31 -4.21 10.64
CA LEU A 31 9.97 -4.54 10.16
C LEU A 31 9.40 -5.80 10.84
N ASN A 32 10.24 -6.74 11.25
CA ASN A 32 9.82 -7.93 12.00
C ASN A 32 9.63 -7.65 13.51
N ASN A 33 10.10 -6.51 14.01
CA ASN A 33 9.97 -6.18 15.42
C ASN A 33 8.53 -5.74 15.76
N THR A 34 7.86 -6.53 16.59
CA THR A 34 6.48 -6.28 17.04
C THR A 34 6.37 -5.27 18.17
N LYS A 35 7.48 -4.81 18.76
CA LYS A 35 7.49 -3.83 19.85
C LYS A 35 7.56 -2.38 19.35
N HIS A 36 8.12 -2.14 18.17
CA HIS A 36 8.31 -0.80 17.61
C HIS A 36 7.44 -0.58 16.36
N ILE A 37 6.11 -0.72 16.52
CA ILE A 37 5.13 -0.57 15.41
C ILE A 37 4.73 0.89 15.19
N GLU A 38 5.34 1.83 15.94
CA GLU A 38 5.02 3.24 15.84
C GLU A 38 5.21 3.77 14.42
N LYS A 39 4.19 4.45 13.93
CA LYS A 39 4.18 4.99 12.57
C LYS A 39 4.97 6.29 12.53
N SER A 40 5.71 6.46 11.44
CA SER A 40 6.42 7.73 11.15
C SER A 40 5.46 8.91 11.19
N ILE A 41 5.99 10.10 11.48
CA ILE A 41 5.25 11.37 11.51
C ILE A 41 4.46 11.64 10.21
N ILE A 42 4.90 11.05 9.09
CA ILE A 42 4.22 11.12 7.78
C ILE A 42 2.77 10.59 7.87
N TYR A 43 2.52 9.60 8.74
CA TYR A 43 1.16 9.05 8.94
C TYR A 43 0.19 10.05 9.60
N ASN A 44 0.69 11.13 10.22
CA ASN A 44 -0.16 12.16 10.82
C ASN A 44 -1.02 12.88 9.77
N ILE A 45 -0.56 12.95 8.52
CA ILE A 45 -1.32 13.53 7.40
C ILE A 45 -2.63 12.76 7.16
N PHE A 46 -2.65 11.47 7.48
CA PHE A 46 -3.84 10.63 7.32
C PHE A 46 -4.77 10.61 8.55
N ILE A 47 -4.38 11.22 9.67
CA ILE A 47 -5.21 11.22 10.90
C ILE A 47 -6.55 11.96 10.69
N PRO A 48 -6.63 13.13 10.01
CA PRO A 48 -7.93 13.78 9.78
C PRO A 48 -8.92 12.91 8.98
N TRP A 49 -8.42 12.06 8.09
CA TRP A 49 -9.25 11.20 7.23
C TRP A 49 -9.55 9.83 7.85
N LEU A 50 -8.55 9.18 8.43
CA LEU A 50 -8.65 7.80 8.95
C LEU A 50 -8.74 7.71 10.47
N ASN A 51 -8.64 8.85 11.16
CA ASN A 51 -8.52 8.94 12.62
C ASN A 51 -7.46 7.95 13.13
N THR A 52 -7.81 7.12 14.11
CA THR A 52 -6.99 6.03 14.66
C THR A 52 -7.46 4.68 14.10
N GLY A 53 -7.59 4.62 12.78
CA GLY A 53 -7.89 3.44 11.99
C GLY A 53 -6.68 2.50 11.81
N LEU A 54 -6.77 1.52 10.91
CA LEU A 54 -5.73 0.49 10.77
C LEU A 54 -4.34 1.06 10.43
N LEU A 55 -4.27 2.06 9.55
CA LEU A 55 -2.98 2.61 9.09
C LEU A 55 -2.30 3.52 10.12
N THR A 56 -3.07 4.14 11.00
CA THR A 56 -2.64 5.20 11.92
C THR A 56 -2.67 4.79 13.40
N SER A 57 -3.35 3.69 13.73
CA SER A 57 -3.36 3.12 15.09
C SER A 57 -2.03 2.46 15.47
N ARG A 58 -1.80 2.36 16.78
CA ARG A 58 -0.62 1.76 17.40
C ARG A 58 -1.02 0.61 18.32
N ASP A 59 -0.04 -0.23 18.66
CA ASP A 59 -0.10 -1.26 19.71
C ASP A 59 -1.35 -2.14 19.67
N ALA A 60 -1.99 -2.36 20.83
CA ALA A 60 -3.15 -3.21 20.99
C ALA A 60 -4.32 -2.83 20.06
N LYS A 61 -4.51 -1.53 19.79
CA LYS A 61 -5.56 -1.04 18.89
C LYS A 61 -5.29 -1.48 17.45
N TRP A 62 -4.03 -1.40 17.02
CA TRP A 62 -3.60 -1.90 15.71
C TRP A 62 -3.73 -3.40 15.61
N HIS A 63 -3.26 -4.15 16.61
CA HIS A 63 -3.31 -5.61 16.63
C HIS A 63 -4.75 -6.14 16.54
N SER A 64 -5.65 -5.58 17.34
CA SER A 64 -7.07 -5.96 17.33
C SER A 64 -7.71 -5.74 15.96
N ARG A 65 -7.50 -4.55 15.37
CA ARG A 65 -8.05 -4.21 14.04
C ARG A 65 -7.45 -5.07 12.92
N ARG A 66 -6.14 -5.30 12.96
CA ARG A 66 -5.44 -6.17 11.99
C ARG A 66 -5.96 -7.60 12.08
N LYS A 67 -6.14 -8.13 13.29
CA LYS A 67 -6.68 -9.49 13.49
C LYS A 67 -8.04 -9.66 12.83
N ILE A 68 -8.94 -8.69 13.01
CA ILE A 68 -10.26 -8.70 12.37
C ILE A 68 -10.11 -8.66 10.84
N LEU A 69 -9.31 -7.72 10.32
CA LEU A 69 -9.17 -7.53 8.88
C LEU A 69 -8.47 -8.69 8.17
N THR A 70 -7.45 -9.31 8.77
CA THR A 70 -6.71 -10.43 8.16
C THR A 70 -7.63 -11.59 7.78
N SER A 71 -8.75 -11.79 8.49
CA SER A 71 -9.75 -12.79 8.12
C SER A 71 -10.39 -12.55 6.74
N ALA A 72 -10.60 -11.29 6.34
CA ALA A 72 -11.13 -10.92 5.03
C ALA A 72 -10.13 -11.15 3.89
N PHE A 73 -8.84 -11.25 4.21
CA PHE A 73 -7.76 -11.58 3.29
C PHE A 73 -7.32 -13.06 3.41
N HIS A 74 -8.08 -13.88 4.12
CA HIS A 74 -7.83 -15.31 4.14
C HIS A 74 -8.08 -15.92 2.75
N PHE A 75 -7.28 -16.92 2.36
CA PHE A 75 -7.26 -17.46 0.99
C PHE A 75 -8.65 -17.85 0.47
N ASN A 76 -9.51 -18.43 1.32
CA ASN A 76 -10.89 -18.79 0.95
C ASN A 76 -11.77 -17.59 0.58
N VAL A 77 -11.55 -16.44 1.21
CA VAL A 77 -12.27 -15.19 0.90
C VAL A 77 -11.63 -14.54 -0.33
N LEU A 78 -10.30 -14.51 -0.40
CA LEU A 78 -9.56 -13.93 -1.53
C LEU A 78 -9.96 -14.58 -2.86
N ARG A 79 -10.17 -15.91 -2.90
CA ARG A 79 -10.64 -16.61 -4.10
C ARG A 79 -11.94 -16.04 -4.67
N LYS A 80 -12.84 -15.53 -3.83
CA LYS A 80 -14.10 -14.90 -4.28
C LYS A 80 -13.88 -13.55 -4.95
N TYR A 81 -12.83 -12.83 -4.55
CA TYR A 81 -12.46 -11.55 -5.18
C TYR A 81 -11.71 -11.74 -6.50
N VAL A 82 -11.09 -12.91 -6.72
CA VAL A 82 -10.42 -13.23 -8.00
C VAL A 82 -11.40 -13.14 -9.17
N ASP A 83 -12.65 -13.55 -8.99
CA ASP A 83 -13.67 -13.48 -10.04
C ASP A 83 -13.90 -12.03 -10.51
N VAL A 84 -13.99 -11.08 -9.57
CA VAL A 84 -14.09 -9.63 -9.86
C VAL A 84 -12.86 -9.14 -10.62
N LEU A 85 -11.66 -9.53 -10.20
CA LEU A 85 -10.42 -9.16 -10.88
C LEU A 85 -10.34 -9.74 -12.30
N ILE A 86 -10.85 -10.94 -12.52
CA ILE A 86 -10.90 -11.57 -13.85
C ILE A 86 -11.84 -10.80 -14.77
N VAL A 87 -13.01 -10.38 -14.28
CA VAL A 87 -13.97 -9.55 -15.02
C VAL A 87 -13.36 -8.19 -15.38
N GLU A 88 -12.78 -7.49 -14.41
CA GLU A 88 -12.13 -6.20 -14.67
C GLU A 88 -10.97 -6.31 -15.66
N ARG A 89 -10.18 -7.39 -15.59
CA ARG A 89 -9.13 -7.67 -16.59
C ARG A 89 -9.71 -7.85 -17.99
N GLN A 90 -10.87 -8.50 -18.14
CA GLN A 90 -11.53 -8.64 -19.44
C GLN A 90 -11.98 -7.28 -19.97
N LEU A 91 -12.58 -6.44 -19.11
CA LEU A 91 -12.96 -5.06 -19.45
C LEU A 91 -11.75 -4.23 -19.86
N MET A 92 -10.68 -4.25 -19.07
CA MET A 92 -9.41 -3.59 -19.35
C MET A 92 -8.85 -4.00 -20.72
N THR A 93 -8.87 -5.31 -21.03
CA THR A 93 -8.40 -5.83 -22.32
C THR A 93 -9.30 -5.39 -23.48
N LYS A 94 -10.62 -5.35 -23.26
CA LYS A 94 -11.59 -4.88 -24.26
C LYS A 94 -11.39 -3.39 -24.55
N THR A 95 -11.31 -2.56 -23.52
CA THR A 95 -11.04 -1.13 -23.64
C THR A 95 -9.75 -0.87 -24.41
N LEU A 96 -8.68 -1.64 -24.17
CA LEU A 96 -7.42 -1.51 -24.90
C LEU A 96 -7.53 -1.92 -26.38
N LYS A 97 -8.40 -2.87 -26.73
CA LYS A 97 -8.63 -3.31 -28.12
C LYS A 97 -9.55 -2.37 -28.89
N ASP A 98 -10.56 -1.81 -28.22
CA ASP A 98 -11.55 -0.90 -28.83
C ASP A 98 -10.97 0.50 -29.08
N VAL A 99 -9.91 0.84 -28.35
CA VAL A 99 -9.02 2.00 -28.55
C VAL A 99 -8.22 1.75 -29.84
N GLY A 100 -8.86 1.94 -31.00
CA GLY A 100 -8.21 1.81 -32.30
C GLY A 100 -7.13 2.87 -32.50
N GLY A 101 -5.90 2.43 -32.82
CA GLY A 101 -4.75 3.30 -33.12
C GLY A 101 -3.83 3.59 -31.93
N THR A 102 -2.84 4.46 -32.13
CA THR A 102 -1.89 4.88 -31.08
C THR A 102 -2.57 5.91 -30.18
N ILE A 103 -3.25 5.44 -29.15
CA ILE A 103 -3.84 6.34 -28.14
C ILE A 103 -2.84 6.48 -27.00
N GLU A 104 -2.39 7.71 -26.75
CA GLU A 104 -1.75 8.13 -25.50
C GLU A 104 -2.77 8.07 -24.36
N LYS A 105 -3.29 6.88 -24.02
CA LYS A 105 -4.08 6.73 -22.82
C LYS A 105 -3.09 6.83 -21.66
N ASN A 106 -3.25 7.88 -20.85
CA ASN A 106 -2.40 8.05 -19.67
C ASN A 106 -2.50 6.79 -18.80
N VAL A 107 -1.39 6.06 -18.70
CA VAL A 107 -1.32 4.76 -18.02
C VAL A 107 -1.74 4.88 -16.56
N PHE A 108 -1.43 6.02 -15.92
CA PHE A 108 -1.82 6.28 -14.53
C PHE A 108 -3.33 6.39 -14.39
N THR A 109 -4.00 7.19 -15.23
CA THR A 109 -5.47 7.31 -15.22
C THR A 109 -6.14 5.99 -15.55
N PHE A 110 -5.62 5.27 -16.55
CA PHE A 110 -6.14 3.96 -16.95
C PHE A 110 -6.04 2.92 -15.84
N ALA A 111 -4.86 2.76 -15.25
CA ALA A 111 -4.65 1.83 -14.14
C ALA A 111 -5.48 2.22 -12.92
N SER A 112 -5.62 3.52 -12.65
CA SER A 112 -6.42 4.01 -11.53
C SER A 112 -7.90 3.66 -11.69
N GLU A 113 -8.48 3.88 -12.88
CA GLU A 113 -9.89 3.57 -13.18
C GLU A 113 -10.19 2.08 -12.97
N HIS A 114 -9.40 1.19 -13.58
CA HIS A 114 -9.62 -0.25 -13.46
C HIS A 114 -9.31 -0.79 -12.06
N THR A 115 -8.31 -0.24 -11.37
CA THR A 115 -8.02 -0.64 -9.98
C THR A 115 -9.15 -0.18 -9.04
N LEU A 116 -9.73 0.99 -9.29
CA LEU A 116 -10.85 1.51 -8.51
C LEU A 116 -12.09 0.63 -8.67
N ASN A 117 -12.43 0.25 -9.91
CA ASN A 117 -13.55 -0.66 -10.20
C ASN A 117 -13.35 -2.03 -9.53
N ALA A 118 -12.13 -2.58 -9.61
CA ALA A 118 -11.76 -3.82 -8.96
C ALA A 118 -11.96 -3.78 -7.43
N ILE A 119 -11.63 -2.65 -6.78
CA ILE A 119 -11.77 -2.49 -5.33
C ILE A 119 -13.24 -2.30 -4.93
N TYR A 120 -14.03 -1.57 -5.71
CA TYR A 120 -15.46 -1.35 -5.40
C TYR A 120 -16.37 -2.53 -5.74
N GLY A 121 -15.89 -3.50 -6.53
CA GLY A 121 -16.68 -4.67 -6.93
C GLY A 121 -17.94 -4.31 -7.73
N LYS A 122 -17.93 -3.18 -8.43
CA LYS A 122 -19.03 -2.76 -9.28
C LYS A 122 -19.01 -3.61 -10.56
N LEU A 123 -19.93 -4.57 -10.64
CA LEU A 123 -20.44 -5.07 -11.92
C LEU A 123 -21.39 -4.03 -12.52
#